data_AF-A0A0S4FQT8-F1
#
_entry.id   AF-A0A0S4FQT8-F1
#
_cell.length_a   1.000
_cell.length_b   1.000
_cell.length_c   1.000
_cell.angle_alpha   90.00
_cell.angle_beta   90.00
_cell.angle_gamma   90.00
#
_symmetry.space_group_name_H-M   'P 1'
#
loop_
_entity.id
_entity.type
_entity.pdbx_description
1 polymer ?
#
loop_
_entity_poly.entity_id
_entity_poly.type
_entity_poly.pdbx_seq_one_letter_code
_entity_poly.pdbx_strand_id
1 'polypeptide(L)'
;MQFDYTVLTLVLILATLMVIILIKLIYKHNPHYSEHYGEEIVLFHRSERYKRRVWRFNLIEELKNVKTKEKIIDELKLKVICGEFSDGKREIIKHAAYHGFGSITIISGPKVFSEDRMEIYTLLDQYKNVEYLILPRRPTNHFMIFDKDHLYIEKPHRHNDSRGSVGVKKAQLELIKKYDEAFSKMRAYARPLTKEEVFQQKCY
;
A
#
# COMPACT_ATOMS: atom_id res chain seq x y z
N MET A 1 -53.84 24.04 -32.02
CA MET A 1 -53.28 23.85 -30.66
C MET A 1 -51.97 24.60 -30.59
N GLN A 2 -51.94 25.77 -29.94
CA GLN A 2 -50.68 26.40 -29.56
C GLN A 2 -50.14 25.59 -28.39
N PHE A 3 -49.00 24.94 -28.58
CA PHE A 3 -48.27 24.36 -27.46
C PHE A 3 -47.73 25.51 -26.62
N ASP A 4 -48.03 25.48 -25.32
CA ASP A 4 -47.47 26.42 -24.37
C ASP A 4 -45.97 26.12 -24.20
N TYR A 5 -45.14 26.89 -24.91
CA TYR A 5 -43.69 26.79 -24.88
C TYR A 5 -43.13 26.95 -23.47
N THR A 6 -43.85 27.62 -22.57
CA THR A 6 -43.47 27.79 -21.16
C THR A 6 -43.55 26.45 -20.43
N VAL A 7 -44.63 25.68 -20.65
CA VAL A 7 -44.81 24.34 -20.07
C VAL A 7 -43.76 23.37 -20.61
N LEU A 8 -43.49 23.41 -21.92
CA LEU A 8 -42.48 22.57 -22.55
C LEU A 8 -41.07 22.82 -21.99
N THR A 9 -40.73 24.10 -21.79
CA THR A 9 -39.43 24.51 -21.23
C THR A 9 -39.27 24.02 -19.79
N LEU A 10 -40.34 24.10 -18.99
CA LEU A 10 -40.32 23.66 -17.59
C LEU A 10 -40.10 22.14 -17.48
N VAL A 11 -40.74 21.36 -18.36
CA VAL A 11 -40.56 19.90 -18.44
C VAL A 11 -39.13 19.53 -18.83
N LEU A 12 -38.54 20.25 -19.81
CA LEU A 12 -37.15 20.06 -20.21
C LEU A 12 -36.18 20.32 -19.06
N ILE A 13 -36.37 21.41 -18.30
CA ILE A 13 -35.53 21.74 -17.13
C ILE A 13 -35.62 20.64 -16.08
N LEU A 14 -36.84 20.20 -15.72
CA LEU A 14 -37.05 19.12 -14.75
C LEU A 14 -36.42 17.79 -15.18
N ALA A 15 -36.58 17.42 -16.46
CA ALA A 15 -35.96 16.22 -17.01
C ALA A 15 -34.43 16.29 -16.94
N THR A 16 -33.85 17.45 -17.30
CA THR A 16 -32.41 17.66 -17.24
C THR A 16 -31.90 17.57 -15.80
N LEU A 17 -32.63 18.14 -14.85
CA LEU A 17 -32.28 18.12 -13.42
C LEU A 17 -32.35 16.70 -12.84
N MET A 18 -33.37 15.93 -13.22
CA MET A 18 -33.50 14.51 -12.86
C MET A 18 -32.36 13.68 -13.43
N VAL A 19 -31.96 13.90 -14.69
CA VAL A 19 -30.80 13.22 -15.31
C VAL A 19 -29.51 13.56 -14.57
N ILE A 20 -29.29 14.82 -14.19
CA ILE A 20 -28.10 15.22 -13.41
C ILE A 20 -28.08 14.53 -12.04
N ILE A 21 -29.23 14.44 -11.36
CA ILE A 21 -29.35 13.75 -10.07
C ILE A 21 -29.09 12.25 -10.23
N LEU A 22 -29.65 11.62 -11.27
CA LEU A 22 -29.43 10.20 -11.59
C LEU A 22 -27.98 9.92 -11.92
N ILE A 23 -27.34 10.74 -12.75
CA ILE A 23 -25.90 10.64 -13.03
C ILE A 23 -25.14 10.76 -11.73
N LYS A 24 -25.40 11.75 -10.88
CA LYS A 24 -24.74 11.88 -9.58
C LYS A 24 -24.95 10.67 -8.68
N LEU A 25 -26.16 10.08 -8.64
CA LEU A 25 -26.46 8.90 -7.82
C LEU A 25 -25.76 7.64 -8.34
N ILE A 26 -25.77 7.42 -9.65
CA ILE A 26 -25.13 6.28 -10.30
C ILE A 26 -23.60 6.40 -10.22
N TYR A 27 -23.04 7.59 -10.50
CA TYR A 27 -21.59 7.83 -10.41
C TYR A 27 -21.07 7.91 -8.97
N LYS A 28 -21.94 8.14 -7.97
CA LYS A 28 -21.55 8.09 -6.55
C LYS A 28 -21.23 6.67 -6.08
N HIS A 29 -21.73 5.64 -6.77
CA HIS A 29 -21.19 4.28 -6.64
C HIS A 29 -19.83 4.22 -7.33
N ASN A 30 -18.82 4.81 -6.69
CA ASN A 30 -17.44 4.53 -7.04
C ASN A 30 -17.18 3.05 -6.68
N PRO A 31 -16.99 2.14 -7.64
CA PRO A 31 -16.74 0.72 -7.35
C PRO A 31 -15.42 0.52 -6.57
N HIS A 32 -14.63 1.58 -6.43
CA HIS A 32 -13.39 1.62 -5.67
C HIS A 32 -13.55 2.17 -4.25
N TYR A 33 -14.73 2.66 -3.85
CA TYR A 33 -15.02 3.14 -2.50
C TYR A 33 -15.70 2.06 -1.67
N SER A 34 -15.29 1.93 -0.41
CA SER A 34 -16.00 1.16 0.61
C SER A 34 -15.92 1.86 1.96
N GLU A 35 -17.07 1.94 2.63
CA GLU A 35 -17.17 2.45 4.01
C GLU A 35 -16.31 1.67 5.00
N HIS A 36 -16.00 0.40 4.72
CA HIS A 36 -15.16 -0.44 5.58
C HIS A 36 -13.68 -0.44 5.22
N TYR A 37 -13.33 -0.14 3.96
CA TYR A 37 -11.96 -0.32 3.48
C TYR A 37 -11.26 1.00 3.16
N GLY A 38 -11.87 1.90 2.39
CA GLY A 38 -11.25 3.17 1.99
C GLY A 38 -11.85 3.77 0.73
N GLU A 39 -11.28 4.88 0.29
CA GLU A 39 -11.82 5.63 -0.86
C GLU A 39 -11.43 5.07 -2.23
N GLU A 40 -10.26 4.43 -2.32
CA GLU A 40 -9.74 3.90 -3.57
C GLU A 40 -9.14 2.50 -3.37
N ILE A 41 -9.90 1.49 -3.76
CA ILE A 41 -9.54 0.07 -3.69
C ILE A 41 -9.15 -0.41 -5.09
N VAL A 42 -7.94 -0.95 -5.20
CA VAL A 42 -7.40 -1.54 -6.43
C VAL A 42 -7.12 -3.01 -6.18
N LEU A 43 -7.81 -3.87 -6.93
CA LEU A 43 -7.58 -5.31 -6.92
C LEU A 43 -6.55 -5.67 -7.98
N PHE A 44 -5.57 -6.48 -7.62
CA PHE A 44 -4.55 -6.95 -8.54
C PHE A 44 -4.62 -8.46 -8.68
N HIS A 45 -4.60 -8.92 -9.92
CA HIS A 45 -4.43 -10.34 -10.23
C HIS A 45 -2.97 -10.78 -10.04
N ARG A 46 -2.76 -12.09 -9.85
CA ARG A 46 -1.44 -12.70 -9.66
C ARG A 46 -0.43 -12.34 -10.75
N SER A 47 -0.89 -12.39 -12.00
CA SER A 47 -0.07 -12.12 -13.18
C SER A 47 0.37 -10.66 -13.27
N GLU A 48 -0.29 -9.75 -12.55
CA GLU A 48 -0.06 -8.31 -12.65
C GLU A 48 1.08 -7.84 -11.73
N ARG A 49 2.21 -8.54 -11.74
CA ARG A 49 3.41 -8.18 -10.95
C ARG A 49 3.87 -6.76 -11.23
N TYR A 50 3.89 -6.36 -12.50
CA TYR A 50 4.30 -5.02 -12.92
C TYR A 50 3.35 -3.93 -12.40
N LYS A 51 2.02 -4.08 -12.60
CA LYS A 51 1.04 -3.10 -12.12
C LYS A 51 1.10 -2.89 -10.60
N ARG A 52 1.28 -3.97 -9.84
CA ARG A 52 1.46 -3.90 -8.37
C ARG A 52 2.69 -3.10 -7.97
N ARG A 53 3.80 -3.25 -8.70
CA ARG A 53 5.04 -2.50 -8.45
C ARG A 53 4.85 -1.02 -8.78
N VAL A 54 4.34 -0.72 -9.97
CA VAL A 54 4.08 0.66 -10.42
C VAL A 54 3.14 1.37 -9.47
N TRP A 55 2.06 0.73 -9.03
CA TRP A 55 1.12 1.33 -8.09
C TRP A 55 1.79 1.76 -6.77
N ARG A 56 2.70 0.93 -6.22
CA ARG A 56 3.43 1.28 -4.99
C ARG A 56 4.45 2.41 -5.21
N PHE A 57 5.11 2.46 -6.37
CA PHE A 57 5.99 3.59 -6.71
C PHE A 57 5.20 4.88 -6.83
N ASN A 58 4.12 4.88 -7.61
CA ASN A 58 3.27 6.06 -7.77
C ASN A 58 2.73 6.55 -6.42
N LEU A 59 2.35 5.64 -5.52
CA LEU A 59 1.90 6.00 -4.18
C LEU A 59 3.00 6.70 -3.36
N ILE A 60 4.24 6.23 -3.42
CA ILE A 60 5.39 6.87 -2.74
C ILE A 60 5.59 8.29 -3.30
N GLU A 61 5.55 8.46 -4.61
CA GLU A 61 5.71 9.77 -5.26
C GLU A 61 4.57 10.72 -4.91
N GLU A 62 3.33 10.23 -4.94
CA GLU A 62 2.14 10.99 -4.53
C GLU A 62 2.29 11.50 -3.09
N LEU A 63 2.63 10.62 -2.14
CA LEU A 63 2.82 10.97 -0.74
C LEU A 63 3.93 12.02 -0.54
N LYS A 64 5.06 11.85 -1.23
CA LYS A 64 6.15 12.83 -1.21
C LYS A 64 5.70 14.19 -1.75
N ASN A 65 4.88 14.20 -2.81
CA ASN A 65 4.38 15.43 -3.42
C ASN A 65 3.35 16.13 -2.52
N VAL A 66 2.45 15.37 -1.89
CA VAL A 66 1.49 15.89 -0.91
C VAL A 66 2.23 16.54 0.25
N LYS A 67 3.20 15.83 0.86
CA LYS A 67 4.03 16.39 1.95
C LYS A 67 4.70 17.71 1.55
N THR A 68 5.27 17.77 0.35
CA THR A 68 5.96 18.97 -0.15
C THR A 68 5.00 20.14 -0.38
N LYS A 69 3.82 19.87 -0.99
CA LYS A 69 2.82 20.90 -1.33
C LYS A 69 2.08 21.43 -0.10
N GLU A 70 1.66 20.53 0.78
CA GLU A 70 0.83 20.84 1.95
C GLU A 70 1.67 21.22 3.18
N LYS A 71 3.01 21.21 3.06
CA LYS A 71 3.96 21.50 4.16
C LYS A 71 3.68 20.66 5.40
N ILE A 72 3.31 19.39 5.20
CA ILE A 72 3.09 18.44 6.30
C ILE A 72 4.42 18.27 7.04
N ILE A 73 4.41 18.59 8.34
CA ILE A 73 5.60 18.54 9.20
C ILE A 73 5.97 17.09 9.52
N ASP A 74 4.96 16.20 9.59
CA ASP A 74 5.15 14.80 9.95
C ASP A 74 6.05 14.05 8.96
N GLU A 75 6.88 13.18 9.50
CA GLU A 75 7.72 12.28 8.72
C GLU A 75 6.88 11.16 8.11
N LEU A 76 7.03 10.95 6.79
CA LEU A 76 6.43 9.81 6.10
C LEU A 76 7.04 8.52 6.61
N LYS A 77 6.19 7.54 6.90
CA LYS A 77 6.61 6.24 7.45
C LYS A 77 6.23 5.10 6.51
N LEU A 78 7.04 4.06 6.48
CA LEU A 78 6.73 2.82 5.75
C LEU A 78 6.96 1.61 6.66
N LYS A 79 5.90 0.86 6.91
CA LYS A 79 5.95 -0.39 7.68
C LYS A 79 5.72 -1.56 6.73
N VAL A 80 6.60 -2.56 6.74
CA VAL A 80 6.53 -3.70 5.82
C VAL A 80 6.61 -5.02 6.57
N ILE A 81 5.66 -5.92 6.31
CA ILE A 81 5.75 -7.35 6.65
C ILE A 81 5.92 -8.13 5.35
N CYS A 82 6.94 -8.98 5.26
CA CYS A 82 7.10 -9.88 4.12
C CYS A 82 7.63 -11.26 4.50
N GLY A 83 7.37 -12.26 3.66
CA GLY A 83 7.95 -13.60 3.83
C GLY A 83 9.45 -13.57 3.63
N GLU A 84 9.87 -13.31 2.38
CA GLU A 84 11.26 -13.01 2.02
C GLU A 84 11.39 -11.55 1.54
N PHE A 85 12.52 -10.94 1.88
CA PHE A 85 12.87 -9.60 1.43
C PHE A 85 13.54 -9.61 0.05
N SER A 86 12.74 -9.95 -0.96
CA SER A 86 13.17 -10.13 -2.36
C SER A 86 13.21 -8.84 -3.19
N ASP A 87 13.79 -8.91 -4.39
CA ASP A 87 13.97 -7.80 -5.35
C ASP A 87 12.77 -6.85 -5.43
N GLY A 88 11.59 -7.41 -5.68
CA GLY A 88 10.39 -6.61 -5.90
C GLY A 88 9.93 -5.80 -4.68
N LYS A 89 10.34 -6.19 -3.47
CA LYS A 89 10.08 -5.44 -2.23
C LYS A 89 11.24 -4.50 -1.94
N ARG A 90 12.49 -4.94 -2.14
CA ARG A 90 13.69 -4.11 -2.01
C ARG A 90 13.62 -2.86 -2.86
N GLU A 91 13.19 -2.99 -4.12
CA GLU A 91 13.03 -1.83 -5.02
C GLU A 91 12.04 -0.79 -4.45
N ILE A 92 10.92 -1.23 -3.87
CA ILE A 92 9.94 -0.34 -3.23
C ILE A 92 10.58 0.37 -2.03
N ILE A 93 11.34 -0.36 -1.20
CA ILE A 93 12.04 0.22 -0.06
C ILE A 93 13.08 1.25 -0.51
N LYS A 94 13.93 0.90 -1.49
CA LYS A 94 14.95 1.80 -2.04
C LYS A 94 14.30 3.08 -2.54
N HIS A 95 13.18 2.97 -3.25
CA HIS A 95 12.45 4.11 -3.76
C HIS A 95 11.85 4.98 -2.64
N ALA A 96 11.22 4.38 -1.62
CA ALA A 96 10.72 5.12 -0.46
C ALA A 96 11.85 5.84 0.29
N ALA A 97 12.99 5.17 0.49
CA ALA A 97 14.15 5.74 1.16
C ALA A 97 14.74 6.91 0.37
N TYR A 98 14.89 6.75 -0.95
CA TYR A 98 15.32 7.80 -1.87
C TYR A 98 14.39 9.02 -1.84
N HIS A 99 13.08 8.80 -1.74
CA HIS A 99 12.07 9.86 -1.65
C HIS A 99 11.90 10.45 -0.23
N GLY A 100 12.80 10.14 0.70
CA GLY A 100 12.89 10.84 1.98
C GLY A 100 11.84 10.42 3.01
N PHE A 101 11.37 9.17 2.96
CA PHE A 101 10.58 8.61 4.08
C PHE A 101 11.44 8.62 5.34
N GLY A 102 10.98 9.26 6.42
CA GLY A 102 11.80 9.46 7.64
C GLY A 102 12.06 8.16 8.41
N SER A 103 11.14 7.19 8.31
CA SER A 103 11.30 5.88 8.94
C SER A 103 10.73 4.77 8.08
N ILE A 104 11.55 3.73 7.85
CA ILE A 104 11.16 2.54 7.13
C ILE A 104 11.50 1.31 7.98
N THR A 105 10.50 0.58 8.45
CA THR A 105 10.71 -0.65 9.23
C THR A 105 10.23 -1.86 8.45
N ILE A 106 11.13 -2.81 8.26
CA ILE A 106 10.88 -4.05 7.52
C ILE A 106 10.97 -5.21 8.49
N ILE A 107 9.94 -6.04 8.54
CA ILE A 107 9.94 -7.31 9.26
C ILE A 107 9.82 -8.44 8.23
N SER A 108 10.80 -9.33 8.20
CA SER A 108 10.81 -10.49 7.31
C SER A 108 10.99 -11.82 8.04
N GLY A 109 10.87 -12.93 7.30
CA GLY A 109 11.23 -14.25 7.80
C GLY A 109 12.75 -14.45 7.97
N PRO A 110 13.17 -15.55 8.61
CA PRO A 110 14.57 -15.79 8.96
C PRO A 110 15.47 -16.15 7.78
N LYS A 111 14.88 -16.44 6.62
CA LYS A 111 15.59 -16.88 5.42
C LYS A 111 15.49 -15.83 4.31
N VAL A 112 16.57 -15.72 3.54
CA VAL A 112 16.66 -14.86 2.35
C VAL A 112 17.14 -15.69 1.15
N PHE A 113 16.95 -15.20 -0.07
CA PHE A 113 17.65 -15.79 -1.20
C PHE A 113 19.14 -15.41 -1.15
N SER A 114 20.02 -16.27 -1.63
CA SER A 114 21.47 -16.05 -1.51
C SER A 114 21.92 -14.80 -2.27
N GLU A 115 21.37 -14.63 -3.47
CA GLU A 115 21.56 -13.49 -4.37
C GLU A 115 21.10 -12.16 -3.77
N ASP A 116 20.21 -12.20 -2.77
CA ASP A 116 19.61 -11.01 -2.18
C ASP A 116 20.47 -10.39 -1.07
N ARG A 117 21.40 -11.15 -0.48
CA ARG A 117 22.16 -10.71 0.71
C ARG A 117 22.95 -9.43 0.49
N MET A 118 23.67 -9.33 -0.64
CA MET A 118 24.48 -8.15 -0.96
C MET A 118 23.62 -6.90 -1.17
N GLU A 119 22.45 -7.06 -1.78
CA GLU A 119 21.50 -5.98 -2.01
C GLU A 119 20.86 -5.49 -0.71
N ILE A 120 20.55 -6.41 0.22
CA ILE A 120 20.07 -6.05 1.56
C ILE A 120 21.18 -5.34 2.34
N TYR A 121 22.41 -5.85 2.31
CA TYR A 121 23.56 -5.20 2.94
C TYR A 121 23.71 -3.76 2.46
N THR A 122 23.74 -3.56 1.14
CA THR A 122 23.94 -2.24 0.52
C THR A 122 22.80 -1.28 0.89
N LEU A 123 21.57 -1.77 0.91
CA LEU A 123 20.42 -0.98 1.33
C LEU A 123 20.56 -0.47 2.77
N LEU A 124 20.93 -1.35 3.71
CA LEU A 124 21.07 -0.99 5.13
C LEU A 124 22.29 -0.10 5.37
N ASP A 125 23.33 -0.26 4.56
CA ASP A 125 24.49 0.62 4.65
C ASP A 125 24.17 2.04 4.16
N GLN A 126 23.50 2.14 3.01
CA GLN A 126 23.17 3.40 2.35
C GLN A 126 22.10 4.20 3.09
N TYR A 127 21.07 3.54 3.63
CA TYR A 127 19.87 4.21 4.16
C TYR A 127 19.72 3.97 5.66
N LYS A 128 20.17 4.92 6.48
CA LYS A 128 20.14 4.84 7.96
C LYS A 128 18.73 4.86 8.56
N ASN A 129 17.76 5.36 7.80
CA ASN A 129 16.32 5.36 8.12
C ASN A 129 15.64 4.01 7.89
N VAL A 130 16.35 3.00 7.37
CA VAL A 130 15.83 1.65 7.14
C VAL A 130 16.23 0.72 8.28
N GLU A 131 15.23 0.26 9.03
CA GLU A 131 15.36 -0.75 10.08
C GLU A 131 14.93 -2.11 9.53
N TYR A 132 15.79 -3.12 9.62
CA TYR A 132 15.49 -4.48 9.20
C TYR A 132 15.42 -5.43 10.40
N LEU A 133 14.28 -6.09 10.53
CA LEU A 133 13.92 -6.96 11.63
C LEU A 133 13.59 -8.35 11.10
N ILE A 134 13.99 -9.37 11.85
CA ILE A 134 13.79 -10.77 11.49
C ILE A 134 12.92 -11.48 12.50
N LEU A 135 11.88 -12.16 12.00
CA LEU A 135 11.06 -13.07 12.78
C LEU A 135 11.71 -14.46 12.91
N PRO A 136 11.44 -15.19 14.01
CA PRO A 136 11.92 -16.57 14.17
C PRO A 136 11.29 -17.54 13.16
N ARG A 137 10.13 -17.19 12.59
CA ARG A 137 9.41 -17.95 11.56
C ARG A 137 8.91 -17.02 10.47
N ARG A 138 8.81 -17.56 9.25
CA ARG A 138 8.27 -16.82 8.11
C ARG A 138 6.81 -16.39 8.39
N PRO A 139 6.46 -15.10 8.25
CA PRO A 139 5.07 -14.66 8.38
C PRO A 139 4.22 -15.19 7.21
N THR A 140 2.94 -15.44 7.47
CA THR A 140 1.96 -15.90 6.47
C THR A 140 1.22 -14.74 5.79
N ASN A 141 1.07 -13.62 6.51
CA ASN A 141 0.48 -12.39 6.01
C ASN A 141 1.59 -11.45 5.57
N HIS A 142 1.46 -10.86 4.39
CA HIS A 142 2.38 -9.84 3.91
C HIS A 142 1.60 -8.58 3.57
N PHE A 143 2.10 -7.44 4.03
CA PHE A 143 1.47 -6.15 3.79
C PHE A 143 2.46 -5.02 3.94
N MET A 144 2.09 -3.85 3.42
CA MET A 144 2.82 -2.60 3.57
C MET A 144 1.84 -1.51 3.99
N ILE A 145 2.17 -0.77 5.04
CA ILE A 145 1.45 0.43 5.47
C ILE A 145 2.29 1.62 5.06
N PHE A 146 1.77 2.42 4.14
CA PHE A 146 2.37 3.66 3.68
C PHE A 146 1.70 4.81 4.44
N ASP A 147 2.51 5.50 5.23
CA ASP A 147 2.09 6.57 6.12
C ASP A 147 0.95 6.16 7.07
N LYS A 148 -0.10 6.98 7.20
CA LYS A 148 -1.20 6.77 8.17
C LYS A 148 -2.48 6.17 7.57
N ASP A 149 -2.60 6.10 6.26
CA ASP A 149 -3.87 5.81 5.59
C ASP A 149 -3.73 5.11 4.23
N HIS A 150 -2.56 4.57 3.87
CA HIS A 150 -2.44 3.81 2.64
C HIS A 150 -1.90 2.40 2.91
N LEU A 151 -2.47 1.41 2.22
CA LEU A 151 -2.24 0.00 2.53
C LEU A 151 -2.06 -0.82 1.25
N TYR A 152 -1.12 -1.76 1.28
CA TYR A 152 -1.00 -2.82 0.28
C TYR A 152 -1.00 -4.18 0.99
N ILE A 153 -1.87 -5.10 0.56
CA ILE A 153 -2.08 -6.40 1.21
C ILE A 153 -1.89 -7.51 0.18
N GLU A 154 -1.02 -8.47 0.47
CA GLU A 154 -0.97 -9.72 -0.31
C GLU A 154 -1.95 -10.73 0.26
N LYS A 155 -2.69 -11.44 -0.61
CA LYS A 155 -3.56 -12.53 -0.17
C LYS A 155 -2.71 -13.65 0.47
N PRO A 156 -3.09 -14.17 1.65
CA PRO A 156 -2.33 -15.22 2.32
C PRO A 156 -2.11 -16.45 1.44
N HIS A 157 -0.95 -17.09 1.60
CA HIS A 157 -0.58 -18.27 0.83
C HIS A 157 -1.43 -19.49 1.26
N ARG A 158 -2.36 -19.92 0.41
CA ARG A 158 -2.93 -21.28 0.45
C ARG A 158 -2.53 -21.98 -0.84
N HIS A 159 -2.03 -23.21 -0.75
CA HIS A 159 -1.37 -23.94 -1.83
C HIS A 159 -2.18 -24.04 -3.15
N ASN A 160 -3.49 -23.79 -3.12
CA ASN A 160 -4.40 -23.90 -4.26
C ASN A 160 -5.09 -22.58 -4.68
N ASP A 161 -4.79 -21.44 -4.04
CA ASP A 161 -5.50 -20.17 -4.33
C ASP A 161 -4.69 -19.20 -5.20
N SER A 162 -5.38 -18.52 -6.12
CA SER A 162 -4.80 -17.47 -6.95
C SER A 162 -4.22 -16.33 -6.09
N ARG A 163 -2.97 -15.95 -6.38
CA ARG A 163 -2.19 -14.93 -5.62
C ARG A 163 -2.64 -13.51 -5.96
N GLY A 164 -3.81 -13.09 -5.49
CA GLY A 164 -4.24 -11.70 -5.58
C GLY A 164 -3.52 -10.79 -4.58
N SER A 165 -3.65 -9.49 -4.77
CA SER A 165 -3.33 -8.48 -3.76
C SER A 165 -4.27 -7.30 -3.89
N VAL A 166 -4.36 -6.50 -2.83
CA VAL A 166 -5.22 -5.32 -2.77
C VAL A 166 -4.37 -4.11 -2.40
N GLY A 167 -4.52 -3.03 -3.15
CA GLY A 167 -4.07 -1.70 -2.75
C GLY A 167 -5.28 -0.90 -2.27
N VAL A 168 -5.11 -0.15 -1.19
CA VAL A 168 -6.13 0.74 -0.64
C VAL A 168 -5.47 2.09 -0.40
N LYS A 169 -5.96 3.15 -1.04
CA LYS A 169 -5.60 4.52 -0.68
C LYS A 169 -6.69 5.13 0.19
N LYS A 170 -6.29 6.01 1.12
CA LYS A 170 -7.18 6.63 2.12
C LYS A 170 -8.05 5.57 2.78
N ALA A 171 -7.37 4.55 3.28
CA ALA A 171 -7.93 3.46 4.02
C ALA A 171 -8.63 3.98 5.27
N GLN A 172 -9.71 3.31 5.64
CA GLN A 172 -10.42 3.63 6.86
C GLN A 172 -9.51 3.47 8.08
N LEU A 173 -9.63 4.37 9.04
CA LEU A 173 -8.77 4.38 10.22
C LEU A 173 -8.80 3.06 10.99
N GLU A 174 -9.97 2.42 11.07
CA GLU A 174 -10.13 1.10 11.71
C GLU A 174 -9.36 0.00 11.00
N LEU A 175 -9.30 0.05 9.66
CA LEU A 175 -8.52 -0.90 8.87
C LEU A 175 -7.03 -0.72 9.16
N ILE A 176 -6.54 0.51 9.11
CA ILE A 176 -5.12 0.81 9.42
C ILE A 176 -4.76 0.36 10.83
N LYS A 177 -5.60 0.68 11.83
CA LYS A 177 -5.38 0.25 13.23
C LYS A 177 -5.20 -1.25 13.35
N LYS A 178 -6.03 -2.06 12.67
CA LYS A 178 -5.88 -3.53 12.67
C LYS A 178 -4.53 -3.99 12.12
N TYR A 179 -4.07 -3.38 11.02
CA TYR A 179 -2.78 -3.72 10.42
C TYR A 179 -1.60 -3.21 11.25
N ASP A 180 -1.73 -2.05 11.89
CA ASP A 180 -0.73 -1.51 12.81
C ASP A 180 -0.61 -2.33 14.11
N GLU A 181 -1.72 -2.82 14.65
CA GLU A 181 -1.74 -3.77 15.76
C GLU A 181 -1.05 -5.08 15.37
N ALA A 182 -1.36 -5.61 14.18
CA ALA A 182 -0.71 -6.81 13.66
C ALA A 182 0.80 -6.60 13.47
N PHE A 183 1.21 -5.45 12.91
CA PHE A 183 2.61 -5.07 12.76
C PHE A 183 3.31 -4.99 14.13
N SER A 184 2.70 -4.31 15.10
CA SER A 184 3.25 -4.14 16.46
C SER A 184 3.40 -5.47 17.19
N LYS A 185 2.41 -6.36 17.07
CA LYS A 185 2.47 -7.73 17.59
C LYS A 185 3.63 -8.51 16.96
N MET A 186 3.83 -8.43 15.65
CA MET A 186 4.96 -9.09 14.98
C MET A 186 6.30 -8.48 15.41
N ARG A 187 6.40 -7.15 15.53
CA ARG A 187 7.60 -6.46 15.95
C ARG A 187 8.08 -6.92 17.32
N ALA A 188 7.18 -7.19 18.25
CA ALA A 188 7.51 -7.69 19.59
C ALA A 188 8.27 -9.03 19.59
N TYR A 189 8.16 -9.84 18.53
CA TYR A 189 8.88 -11.10 18.35
C TYR A 189 10.04 -11.01 17.36
N ALA A 190 10.23 -9.87 16.72
CA ALA A 190 11.25 -9.68 15.71
C ALA A 190 12.54 -9.16 16.36
N ARG A 191 13.69 -9.68 15.93
CA ARG A 191 15.00 -9.16 16.35
C ARG A 191 15.54 -8.18 15.30
N PRO A 192 16.19 -7.08 15.68
CA PRO A 192 16.94 -6.28 14.72
C PRO A 192 18.08 -7.09 14.11
N LEU A 193 18.41 -6.75 12.87
CA LEU A 193 19.48 -7.37 12.12
C LEU A 193 20.39 -6.28 11.54
N THR A 194 21.68 -6.33 11.86
CA THR A 194 22.67 -5.41 11.30
C THR A 194 23.02 -5.77 9.87
N LYS A 195 23.63 -4.84 9.12
CA LYS A 195 24.07 -5.10 7.75
C LYS A 195 25.05 -6.29 7.69
N GLU A 196 25.99 -6.42 8.62
CA GLU A 196 26.94 -7.53 8.66
C GLU A 196 26.26 -8.88 8.93
N GLU A 197 25.26 -8.90 9.82
CA GLU A 197 24.48 -10.10 10.15
C GLU A 197 23.67 -10.63 8.95
N VAL A 198 23.42 -9.81 7.91
CA VAL A 198 22.71 -10.25 6.68
C VAL A 198 23.43 -11.44 6.05
N PHE A 199 24.77 -11.43 6.03
CA PHE A 199 25.56 -12.50 5.43
C PHE A 199 25.50 -13.81 6.21
N GLN A 200 25.07 -13.76 7.48
CA GLN A 200 24.91 -14.92 8.35
C GLN A 200 23.49 -15.53 8.30
N GLN A 201 22.53 -14.85 7.66
CA GLN A 201 21.16 -15.37 7.53
C GLN A 201 21.12 -16.68 6.75
N LYS A 202 20.29 -17.65 7.16
CA LYS A 202 20.12 -18.89 6.39
C LYS A 202 19.53 -18.60 5.01
N CYS A 203 19.97 -19.33 3.99
CA CYS A 203 19.37 -19.27 2.66
C CYS A 203 18.25 -20.29 2.47
N TYR A 204 17.43 -20.05 1.45
CA TYR A 204 16.52 -21.05 0.89
C TYR A 204 17.27 -22.11 0.10
#